data_AF-A0A957M4X5-F1
#
_entry.id   AF-A0A957M4X5-F1
#
_cell.length_a   1.000
_cell.length_b   1.000
_cell.length_c   1.000
_cell.angle_alpha   90.00
_cell.angle_beta   90.00
_cell.angle_gamma   90.00
#
_symmetry.space_group_name_H-M   'P 1'
#
loop_
_entity.id
_entity.type
_entity.pdbx_description
1 polymer ?
#
loop_
_entity_poly.entity_id
_entity_poly.type
_entity_poly.pdbx_seq_one_letter_code
_entity_poly.pdbx_strand_id
1 'polypeptide(L)'
;VPMVPHVHGAHTTQENDGYPEAWWLPAAKDIPEGYATEGRFYDEFKASSPYGRSWQPGSAVFEYPNDQHAMTSWFHDHSLGMTRLNVYAGPAGFFLLRGGDNDLPDGVLPGPAPQLGDAPDAKYYEIPIAIQDRSFNEDGSLFYPDSRAFFEGVEPDELQIPLMPELTASGAPSDVAPIWVPEFFGDTMVVNGRTWPYLEVEQRRYRLRLLNGCNARFLLLEMDGELPFYQIGAEGGFLAAVAEQTQLLLAPAERADVIVDFSDVPVGTEIVLRNLAPDDPYGGGTPGVDFEPADAETTGQVMQFRVVAATGPDESTPPSELVLPAVAALGTPAVMRRLALIEEFSRTVRVARDDDEEFIVPIREVEGRKRDAVPFGPTEAHLGVIAGDG
;
A
#
# COMPACT_ATOMS: atom_id res chain seq x y z
N VAL A 1 12.50 11.13 13.70
CA VAL A 1 11.25 10.92 12.95
C VAL A 1 10.32 10.11 13.85
N PRO A 2 9.06 10.53 14.05
CA PRO A 2 8.09 9.76 14.82
C PRO A 2 7.79 8.44 14.11
N MET A 3 7.64 7.37 14.90
CA MET A 3 7.30 6.05 14.38
C MET A 3 6.33 5.30 15.30
N VAL A 4 5.49 4.47 14.72
CA VAL A 4 4.72 3.43 15.38
C VAL A 4 4.46 2.30 14.36
N PRO A 5 4.93 1.06 14.61
CA PRO A 5 4.72 -0.05 13.69
C PRO A 5 3.30 -0.63 13.86
N HIS A 6 2.64 -0.90 12.75
CA HIS A 6 1.43 -1.71 12.65
C HIS A 6 1.78 -3.01 11.93
N VAL A 7 1.43 -4.17 12.51
CA VAL A 7 1.48 -5.45 11.80
C VAL A 7 0.11 -5.65 11.16
N HIS A 8 0.02 -5.28 9.89
CA HIS A 8 -1.22 -5.24 9.14
C HIS A 8 -1.78 -6.65 8.91
N GLY A 9 -2.94 -6.88 9.51
CA GLY A 9 -3.60 -8.17 9.56
C GLY A 9 -3.40 -8.91 10.88
N ALA A 10 -2.59 -8.43 11.82
CA ALA A 10 -2.42 -9.08 13.12
C ALA A 10 -3.71 -9.08 13.96
N HIS A 11 -4.06 -10.23 14.53
CA HIS A 11 -4.98 -10.30 15.64
C HIS A 11 -4.26 -9.88 16.92
N THR A 12 -4.52 -8.65 17.36
CA THR A 12 -3.83 -8.05 18.50
C THR A 12 -4.72 -7.06 19.25
N THR A 13 -4.26 -6.63 20.42
CA THR A 13 -4.91 -5.58 21.22
C THR A 13 -4.47 -4.19 20.76
N GLN A 14 -5.24 -3.15 21.07
CA GLN A 14 -5.00 -1.78 20.59
C GLN A 14 -3.60 -1.24 20.92
N GLU A 15 -3.04 -1.57 22.10
CA GLU A 15 -1.71 -1.14 22.51
C GLU A 15 -0.58 -1.80 21.70
N ASN A 16 -0.88 -2.89 21.00
CA ASN A 16 0.03 -3.66 20.16
C ASN A 16 -0.32 -3.54 18.66
N ASP A 17 -1.32 -2.73 18.30
CA ASP A 17 -1.80 -2.63 16.92
C ASP A 17 -1.09 -1.52 16.14
N GLY A 18 -0.41 -0.60 16.82
CA GLY A 18 0.27 0.51 16.16
C GLY A 18 -0.64 1.72 15.92
N TYR A 19 -1.47 2.04 16.91
CA TYR A 19 -2.40 3.16 16.86
C TYR A 19 -1.69 4.47 16.45
N PRO A 20 -2.23 5.25 15.49
CA PRO A 20 -1.50 6.37 14.89
C PRO A 20 -1.00 7.45 15.85
N GLU A 21 -1.72 7.66 16.96
CA GLU A 21 -1.39 8.66 17.98
C GLU A 21 -0.50 8.10 19.12
N ALA A 22 0.00 6.86 19.01
CA ALA A 22 0.90 6.22 19.99
C ALA A 22 2.37 6.19 19.53
N TRP A 23 2.75 7.07 18.61
CA TRP A 23 4.12 7.17 18.09
C TRP A 23 5.15 7.64 19.13
N TRP A 24 6.42 7.39 18.85
CA TRP A 24 7.55 7.93 19.63
C TRP A 24 8.68 8.43 18.73
N LEU A 25 9.44 9.41 19.21
CA LEU A 25 10.70 9.84 18.59
C LEU A 25 11.84 8.91 19.02
N PRO A 26 12.93 8.78 18.23
CA PRO A 26 14.13 8.09 18.68
C PRO A 26 14.70 8.71 19.97
N ALA A 27 15.54 7.96 20.70
CA ALA A 27 16.24 8.41 21.89
C ALA A 27 17.36 9.45 21.59
N ALA A 28 16.98 10.53 20.92
CA ALA A 28 17.86 11.58 20.44
C ALA A 28 18.18 12.60 21.54
N LYS A 29 19.39 13.15 21.51
CA LYS A 29 19.88 14.12 22.52
C LYS A 29 19.75 15.58 22.06
N ASP A 30 19.33 15.77 20.83
CA ASP A 30 19.27 17.01 20.08
C ASP A 30 17.82 17.38 19.69
N ILE A 31 16.84 16.82 20.41
CA ILE A 31 15.43 17.22 20.28
C ILE A 31 15.28 18.64 20.87
N PRO A 32 14.78 19.62 20.09
CA PRO A 32 14.62 20.98 20.59
C PRO A 32 13.63 21.06 21.77
N GLU A 33 13.87 22.01 22.67
CA GLU A 33 12.99 22.23 23.83
C GLU A 33 11.55 22.55 23.37
N GLY A 34 10.57 21.95 24.05
CA GLY A 34 9.14 22.15 23.76
C GLY A 34 8.56 21.22 22.68
N TYR A 35 9.36 20.39 22.03
CA TYR A 35 8.85 19.37 21.10
C TYR A 35 8.30 18.16 21.86
N ALA A 36 7.16 17.64 21.40
CA ALA A 36 6.64 16.36 21.88
C ALA A 36 7.59 15.23 21.46
N THR A 37 7.96 14.38 22.41
CA THR A 37 8.82 13.20 22.16
C THR A 37 8.02 11.94 21.86
N GLU A 38 6.71 11.98 22.10
CA GLU A 38 5.79 10.86 21.95
C GLU A 38 4.37 11.37 21.67
N GLY A 39 3.56 10.50 21.09
CA GLY A 39 2.17 10.74 20.77
C GLY A 39 1.27 10.62 22.00
N ARG A 40 0.05 11.13 21.85
CA ARG A 40 -0.96 11.23 22.92
C ARG A 40 -1.20 9.94 23.69
N PHE A 41 -1.22 8.79 23.00
CA PHE A 41 -1.56 7.50 23.62
C PHE A 41 -0.35 6.66 24.03
N TYR A 42 0.88 7.14 23.81
CA TYR A 42 2.09 6.36 24.13
C TYR A 42 2.14 5.97 25.62
N ASP A 43 1.99 6.92 26.52
CA ASP A 43 2.03 6.66 27.97
C ASP A 43 0.83 5.82 28.47
N GLU A 44 -0.34 5.99 27.84
CA GLU A 44 -1.53 5.18 28.16
C GLU A 44 -1.30 3.71 27.81
N PHE A 45 -0.79 3.44 26.60
CA PHE A 45 -0.49 2.09 26.13
C PHE A 45 0.71 1.46 26.82
N LYS A 46 1.70 2.28 27.18
CA LYS A 46 2.76 1.86 28.09
C LYS A 46 2.20 1.45 29.45
N ALA A 47 1.19 2.13 29.98
CA ALA A 47 0.60 1.76 31.27
C ALA A 47 -0.28 0.50 31.18
N SER A 48 -0.98 0.28 30.06
CA SER A 48 -1.85 -0.90 29.87
C SER A 48 -1.11 -2.14 29.39
N SER A 49 0.02 -2.00 28.70
CA SER A 49 0.79 -3.12 28.15
C SER A 49 1.45 -3.96 29.27
N PRO A 50 1.39 -5.30 29.19
CA PRO A 50 2.11 -6.17 30.13
C PRO A 50 3.64 -5.96 30.08
N TYR A 51 4.17 -5.45 28.97
CA TYR A 51 5.59 -5.16 28.77
C TYR A 51 5.93 -3.67 28.87
N GLY A 52 5.00 -2.82 29.29
CA GLY A 52 5.21 -1.37 29.37
C GLY A 52 6.41 -0.93 30.20
N ARG A 53 6.81 -1.72 31.20
CA ARG A 53 8.02 -1.47 32.01
C ARG A 53 9.32 -1.60 31.20
N SER A 54 9.30 -2.31 30.07
CA SER A 54 10.42 -2.47 29.16
C SER A 54 10.54 -1.31 28.16
N TRP A 55 9.52 -0.47 28.04
CA TRP A 55 9.52 0.68 27.14
C TRP A 55 10.46 1.76 27.70
N GLN A 56 11.43 2.15 26.88
CA GLN A 56 12.42 3.19 27.18
C GLN A 56 12.22 4.36 26.21
N PRO A 57 12.81 5.54 26.47
CA PRO A 57 12.83 6.59 25.46
C PRO A 57 13.30 6.04 24.11
N GLY A 58 12.54 6.28 23.04
CA GLY A 58 12.85 5.75 21.72
C GLY A 58 12.43 4.33 21.42
N SER A 59 11.68 3.65 22.30
CA SER A 59 11.23 2.29 22.06
C SER A 59 9.85 1.96 22.62
N ALA A 60 9.25 0.92 22.06
CA ALA A 60 8.10 0.23 22.61
C ALA A 60 8.27 -1.28 22.34
N VAL A 61 7.60 -2.10 23.16
CA VAL A 61 7.59 -3.56 23.04
C VAL A 61 6.17 -4.00 22.74
N PHE A 62 6.02 -4.71 21.62
CA PHE A 62 4.77 -5.20 21.08
C PHE A 62 4.67 -6.72 21.30
N GLU A 63 3.48 -7.20 21.63
CA GLU A 63 3.15 -8.61 21.72
C GLU A 63 2.21 -9.00 20.59
N TYR A 64 2.58 -10.03 19.83
CA TYR A 64 1.77 -10.59 18.76
C TYR A 64 1.45 -12.05 19.10
N PRO A 65 0.19 -12.39 19.40
CA PRO A 65 -0.22 -13.75 19.73
C PRO A 65 0.07 -14.75 18.61
N ASN A 66 -0.05 -14.31 17.36
CA ASN A 66 0.07 -15.14 16.15
C ASN A 66 -0.85 -16.38 16.20
N ASP A 67 -2.05 -16.22 16.77
CA ASP A 67 -3.05 -17.27 16.98
C ASP A 67 -4.11 -17.36 15.89
N GLN A 68 -3.98 -16.53 14.85
CA GLN A 68 -4.83 -16.50 13.66
C GLN A 68 -4.33 -17.45 12.56
N HIS A 69 -5.03 -17.47 11.42
CA HIS A 69 -4.71 -18.36 10.30
C HIS A 69 -3.33 -18.05 9.68
N ALA A 70 -2.73 -19.06 9.05
CA ALA A 70 -1.58 -18.88 8.18
C ALA A 70 -1.94 -17.91 7.03
N MET A 71 -1.12 -16.87 6.85
CA MET A 71 -1.44 -15.78 5.92
C MET A 71 -0.22 -14.93 5.59
N THR A 72 -0.37 -14.13 4.53
CA THR A 72 0.58 -13.07 4.17
C THR A 72 0.19 -11.78 4.90
N SER A 73 0.81 -11.53 6.06
CA SER A 73 0.78 -10.23 6.73
C SER A 73 2.06 -9.45 6.42
N TRP A 74 2.08 -8.18 6.78
CA TRP A 74 3.19 -7.27 6.62
C TRP A 74 3.16 -6.24 7.73
N PHE A 75 4.30 -5.61 8.02
CA PHE A 75 4.37 -4.51 8.97
C PHE A 75 4.83 -3.25 8.27
N HIS A 76 4.37 -2.11 8.78
CA HIS A 76 4.73 -0.79 8.29
C HIS A 76 4.53 0.28 9.36
N ASP A 77 5.05 1.48 9.14
CA ASP A 77 4.74 2.62 10.01
C ASP A 77 3.27 3.05 9.88
N HIS A 78 2.68 3.52 10.98
CA HIS A 78 1.29 3.96 11.03
C HIS A 78 1.13 5.31 11.76
N SER A 79 2.20 6.11 11.83
CA SER A 79 2.24 7.35 12.61
C SER A 79 1.34 8.44 12.01
N LEU A 80 0.52 9.07 12.87
CA LEU A 80 -0.41 10.13 12.46
C LEU A 80 0.30 11.23 11.65
N GLY A 81 -0.18 11.47 10.43
CA GLY A 81 0.34 12.50 9.51
C GLY A 81 1.69 12.15 8.84
N MET A 82 2.34 11.05 9.24
CA MET A 82 3.68 10.65 8.77
C MET A 82 3.70 9.31 8.04
N THR A 83 2.66 8.47 8.16
CA THR A 83 2.56 7.15 7.50
C THR A 83 3.03 7.18 6.05
N ARG A 84 2.48 8.10 5.23
CA ARG A 84 2.80 8.18 3.79
C ARG A 84 4.29 8.38 3.52
N LEU A 85 4.97 9.18 4.34
CA LEU A 85 6.39 9.51 4.19
C LEU A 85 7.27 8.39 4.74
N ASN A 86 6.89 7.85 5.91
CA ASN A 86 7.62 6.77 6.53
C ASN A 86 7.57 5.54 5.63
N VAL A 87 6.38 5.05 5.22
CA VAL A 87 6.25 3.89 4.30
C VAL A 87 7.04 4.09 3.00
N TYR A 88 6.97 5.30 2.43
CA TYR A 88 7.72 5.64 1.22
C TYR A 88 9.24 5.51 1.40
N ALA A 89 9.76 5.92 2.56
CA ALA A 89 11.18 5.79 2.93
C ALA A 89 11.64 4.33 3.15
N GLY A 90 10.72 3.36 3.24
CA GLY A 90 11.01 1.92 3.25
C GLY A 90 10.97 1.10 4.57
N PRO A 91 10.58 1.59 5.76
CA PRO A 91 10.34 0.78 6.95
C PRO A 91 9.02 0.00 6.80
N ALA A 92 9.04 -0.99 5.92
CA ALA A 92 7.98 -1.96 5.71
C ALA A 92 8.59 -3.34 5.41
N GLY A 93 7.89 -4.41 5.75
CA GLY A 93 8.36 -5.77 5.48
C GLY A 93 7.29 -6.82 5.69
N PHE A 94 7.47 -7.98 5.08
CA PHE A 94 6.55 -9.10 5.27
C PHE A 94 6.62 -9.65 6.71
N PHE A 95 5.47 -10.08 7.22
CA PHE A 95 5.29 -10.84 8.45
C PHE A 95 4.47 -12.08 8.10
N LEU A 96 5.14 -13.18 7.77
CA LEU A 96 4.45 -14.38 7.26
C LEU A 96 4.07 -15.30 8.42
N LEU A 97 2.77 -15.52 8.60
CA LEU A 97 2.25 -16.51 9.55
C LEU A 97 2.13 -17.85 8.83
N ARG A 98 2.62 -18.91 9.49
CA ARG A 98 2.70 -20.27 8.97
C ARG A 98 2.30 -21.26 10.05
N GLY A 99 1.75 -22.40 9.63
CA GLY A 99 1.32 -23.49 10.51
C GLY A 99 -0.05 -23.28 11.16
N GLY A 100 -0.39 -24.20 12.06
CA GLY A 100 -1.72 -24.29 12.67
C GLY A 100 -2.70 -25.14 11.85
N ASP A 101 -3.91 -25.35 12.40
CA ASP A 101 -4.92 -26.24 11.81
C ASP A 101 -5.50 -25.74 10.48
N ASN A 102 -5.23 -24.47 10.13
CA ASN A 102 -5.72 -23.80 8.93
C ASN A 102 -4.61 -23.56 7.90
N ASP A 103 -3.46 -24.24 8.03
CA ASP A 103 -2.42 -24.29 7.00
C ASP A 103 -2.43 -25.62 6.24
N LEU A 104 -1.73 -25.67 5.11
CA LEU A 104 -1.57 -26.89 4.32
C LEU A 104 -0.31 -27.67 4.76
N PRO A 105 -0.33 -29.02 4.65
CA PRO A 105 0.85 -29.83 4.91
C PRO A 105 2.05 -29.44 4.05
N ASP A 106 3.26 -29.64 4.59
CA ASP A 106 4.51 -29.46 3.85
C ASP A 106 4.51 -30.25 2.53
N GLY A 107 5.00 -29.62 1.47
CA GLY A 107 5.10 -30.21 0.13
C GLY A 107 3.84 -30.08 -0.73
N VAL A 108 2.69 -29.67 -0.17
CA VAL A 108 1.48 -29.43 -0.98
C VAL A 108 1.64 -28.18 -1.85
N LEU A 109 2.13 -27.09 -1.27
CA LEU A 109 2.36 -25.82 -1.97
C LEU A 109 3.79 -25.73 -2.51
N PRO A 110 4.05 -24.93 -3.58
CA PRO A 110 5.40 -24.66 -4.04
C PRO A 110 6.30 -24.14 -2.91
N GLY A 111 7.45 -24.78 -2.74
CA GLY A 111 8.46 -24.46 -1.74
C GLY A 111 9.79 -25.14 -2.07
N PRO A 112 10.91 -24.77 -1.42
CA PRO A 112 10.93 -24.15 -0.11
C PRO A 112 10.74 -22.63 -0.13
N ALA A 113 10.36 -22.09 1.02
CA ALA A 113 10.41 -20.66 1.31
C ALA A 113 11.74 -20.28 1.97
N PRO A 114 12.16 -19.00 1.90
CA PRO A 114 13.33 -18.51 2.62
C PRO A 114 13.25 -18.75 4.12
N GLN A 115 14.35 -19.23 4.70
CA GLN A 115 14.53 -19.46 6.13
C GLN A 115 15.75 -18.70 6.66
N LEU A 116 15.73 -18.42 7.96
CA LEU A 116 16.84 -17.75 8.64
C LEU A 116 18.09 -18.64 8.57
N GLY A 117 19.17 -18.09 8.00
CA GLY A 117 20.46 -18.77 7.90
C GLY A 117 20.65 -19.58 6.62
N ASP A 118 19.71 -19.51 5.67
CA ASP A 118 19.88 -20.11 4.36
C ASP A 118 21.09 -19.53 3.61
N ALA A 119 21.64 -20.35 2.71
CA ALA A 119 22.75 -19.94 1.86
C ALA A 119 22.33 -18.80 0.91
N PRO A 120 23.23 -17.87 0.57
CA PRO A 120 22.92 -16.76 -0.35
C PRO A 120 22.38 -17.17 -1.72
N ASP A 121 22.69 -18.40 -2.17
CA ASP A 121 22.30 -18.98 -3.47
C ASP A 121 21.24 -20.08 -3.34
N ALA A 122 20.60 -20.20 -2.17
CA ALA A 122 19.49 -21.13 -1.99
C ALA A 122 18.33 -20.80 -2.95
N LYS A 123 17.72 -21.86 -3.48
CA LYS A 123 16.58 -21.75 -4.40
C LYS A 123 15.29 -21.82 -3.62
N TYR A 124 14.39 -20.89 -3.94
CA TYR A 124 13.07 -20.81 -3.35
C TYR A 124 12.00 -20.84 -4.42
N TYR A 125 10.88 -21.46 -4.08
CA TYR A 125 9.71 -21.51 -4.93
C TYR A 125 8.49 -20.89 -4.24
N GLU A 126 8.65 -20.41 -3.01
CA GLU A 126 7.76 -19.45 -2.36
C GLU A 126 8.47 -18.10 -2.27
N ILE A 127 7.95 -17.06 -2.93
CA ILE A 127 8.62 -15.77 -3.12
C ILE A 127 7.69 -14.63 -2.72
N PRO A 128 8.02 -13.87 -1.66
CA PRO A 128 7.35 -12.61 -1.35
C PRO A 128 7.72 -11.53 -2.36
N ILE A 129 6.72 -10.82 -2.88
CA ILE A 129 6.87 -9.75 -3.87
C ILE A 129 6.08 -8.54 -3.37
N ALA A 130 6.78 -7.57 -2.79
CA ALA A 130 6.22 -6.27 -2.46
C ALA A 130 6.41 -5.34 -3.66
N ILE A 131 5.30 -4.90 -4.24
CA ILE A 131 5.27 -3.98 -5.38
C ILE A 131 4.96 -2.59 -4.85
N GLN A 132 5.78 -1.61 -5.24
CA GLN A 132 5.64 -0.22 -4.84
C GLN A 132 5.97 0.68 -6.04
N ASP A 133 5.60 1.94 -5.95
CA ASP A 133 6.02 2.99 -6.87
C ASP A 133 6.86 4.05 -6.15
N ARG A 134 7.88 4.58 -6.84
CA ARG A 134 8.78 5.63 -6.37
C ARG A 134 9.04 6.62 -7.50
N SER A 135 9.51 7.80 -7.14
CA SER A 135 10.14 8.74 -8.06
C SER A 135 11.48 9.17 -7.48
N PHE A 136 12.37 9.59 -8.35
CA PHE A 136 13.75 9.90 -8.01
C PHE A 136 14.15 11.26 -8.58
N ASN A 137 14.94 12.01 -7.82
CA ASN A 137 15.64 13.18 -8.35
C ASN A 137 16.76 12.72 -9.30
N GLU A 138 17.33 13.65 -10.08
CA GLU A 138 18.45 13.36 -11.00
C GLU A 138 19.68 12.75 -10.31
N ASP A 139 19.87 13.00 -9.01
CA ASP A 139 20.95 12.44 -8.21
C ASP A 139 20.66 11.03 -7.65
N GLY A 140 19.48 10.48 -7.95
CA GLY A 140 19.01 9.17 -7.48
C GLY A 140 18.46 9.16 -6.06
N SER A 141 18.36 10.31 -5.39
CA SER A 141 17.63 10.40 -4.12
C SER A 141 16.12 10.26 -4.34
N LEU A 142 15.42 9.75 -3.33
CA LEU A 142 13.96 9.64 -3.37
C LEU A 142 13.31 11.03 -3.48
N PHE A 143 12.42 11.17 -4.46
CA PHE A 143 11.55 12.33 -4.59
C PHE A 143 10.20 12.03 -3.95
N TYR A 144 9.67 12.96 -3.17
CA TYR A 144 8.29 12.96 -2.69
C TYR A 144 7.83 14.42 -2.60
N PRO A 145 6.62 14.77 -3.05
CA PRO A 145 6.17 16.15 -3.06
C PRO A 145 6.10 16.72 -1.64
N ASP A 146 6.72 17.89 -1.45
CA ASP A 146 6.77 18.62 -0.18
C ASP A 146 5.83 19.83 -0.15
N SER A 147 5.15 20.10 -1.27
CA SER A 147 4.26 21.25 -1.46
C SER A 147 2.99 20.86 -2.21
N ARG A 148 1.88 21.52 -1.85
CA ARG A 148 0.61 21.46 -2.59
C ARG A 148 0.75 21.89 -4.06
N ALA A 149 1.70 22.78 -4.37
CA ALA A 149 1.93 23.28 -5.72
C ALA A 149 2.20 22.16 -6.74
N PHE A 150 2.92 21.11 -6.32
CA PHE A 150 3.18 19.93 -7.14
C PHE A 150 1.88 19.26 -7.61
N PHE A 151 0.93 19.08 -6.69
CA PHE A 151 -0.36 18.45 -7.01
C PHE A 151 -1.19 19.31 -7.98
N GLU A 152 -1.07 20.63 -7.88
CA GLU A 152 -1.78 21.56 -8.77
C GLU A 152 -1.02 21.78 -10.11
N GLY A 153 0.16 21.18 -10.29
CA GLY A 153 0.95 21.28 -11.52
C GLY A 153 1.55 22.67 -11.77
N VAL A 154 1.86 23.43 -10.71
CA VAL A 154 2.43 24.78 -10.78
C VAL A 154 3.69 24.91 -9.93
N GLU A 155 4.51 25.92 -10.21
CA GLU A 155 5.65 26.24 -9.34
C GLU A 155 5.18 26.79 -7.98
N PRO A 156 5.94 26.60 -6.89
CA PRO A 156 5.53 27.06 -5.56
C PRO A 156 5.22 28.56 -5.45
N ASP A 157 5.92 29.42 -6.20
CA ASP A 157 5.69 30.87 -6.24
C ASP A 157 4.53 31.28 -7.15
N GLU A 158 4.05 30.37 -7.99
CA GLU A 158 2.86 30.53 -8.84
C GLU A 158 1.58 30.08 -8.13
N LEU A 159 1.66 29.41 -6.98
CA LEU A 159 0.50 29.01 -6.20
C LEU A 159 -0.16 30.25 -5.55
N GLN A 160 -1.32 30.67 -6.07
CA GLN A 160 -2.02 31.90 -5.65
C GLN A 160 -3.22 31.65 -4.71
N ILE A 161 -3.21 30.54 -3.98
CA ILE A 161 -4.17 30.26 -2.92
C ILE A 161 -3.55 30.55 -1.55
N PRO A 162 -4.31 31.07 -0.58
CA PRO A 162 -3.83 31.22 0.78
C PRO A 162 -3.73 29.84 1.44
N LEU A 163 -2.59 29.53 2.06
CA LEU A 163 -2.38 28.30 2.83
C LEU A 163 -2.41 28.60 4.33
N MET A 164 -2.77 27.63 5.18
CA MET A 164 -2.71 27.83 6.63
C MET A 164 -1.31 28.31 7.07
N PRO A 165 -1.19 29.38 7.90
CA PRO A 165 -2.24 30.14 8.60
C PRO A 165 -2.62 31.49 7.94
N GLU A 166 -2.37 31.67 6.64
CA GLU A 166 -2.64 32.91 5.91
C GLU A 166 -4.12 33.31 5.91
N LEU A 167 -4.39 34.59 5.69
CA LEU A 167 -5.74 35.12 5.56
C LEU A 167 -6.20 35.04 4.10
N THR A 168 -7.40 34.52 3.92
CA THR A 168 -8.18 34.61 2.68
C THR A 168 -8.49 36.05 2.29
N ALA A 169 -8.89 36.26 1.03
CA ALA A 169 -9.44 37.52 0.54
C ALA A 169 -10.64 38.04 1.36
N SER A 170 -11.34 37.15 2.07
CA SER A 170 -12.44 37.50 2.98
C SER A 170 -11.98 37.97 4.37
N GLY A 171 -10.68 37.84 4.68
CA GLY A 171 -10.10 38.10 5.99
C GLY A 171 -10.25 36.95 6.99
N ALA A 172 -10.84 35.81 6.59
CA ALA A 172 -10.85 34.58 7.38
C ALA A 172 -9.52 33.82 7.22
N PRO A 173 -9.04 33.06 8.23
CA PRO A 173 -7.93 32.14 8.05
C PRO A 173 -8.25 31.06 7.00
N SER A 174 -7.28 30.71 6.16
CA SER A 174 -7.37 29.55 5.27
C SER A 174 -7.50 28.26 6.07
N ASP A 175 -8.18 27.26 5.51
CA ASP A 175 -8.27 25.88 5.99
C ASP A 175 -7.53 24.88 5.08
N VAL A 176 -6.71 25.37 4.15
CA VAL A 176 -5.92 24.56 3.23
C VAL A 176 -4.54 24.29 3.81
N ALA A 177 -4.22 23.02 4.05
CA ALA A 177 -2.91 22.62 4.56
C ALA A 177 -1.81 22.75 3.46
N PRO A 178 -0.63 23.33 3.77
CA PRO A 178 0.43 23.54 2.78
C PRO A 178 1.13 22.26 2.31
N ILE A 179 1.07 21.20 3.13
CA ILE A 179 1.86 19.96 2.97
C ILE A 179 0.98 18.71 2.72
N TRP A 180 -0.34 18.85 2.74
CA TRP A 180 -1.25 17.73 2.48
C TRP A 180 -1.58 17.72 1.00
N VAL A 181 -1.07 16.70 0.32
CA VAL A 181 -1.45 16.34 -1.04
C VAL A 181 -2.39 15.14 -0.95
N PRO A 182 -3.45 15.06 -1.79
CA PRO A 182 -4.42 13.98 -1.74
C PRO A 182 -3.77 12.61 -1.98
N GLU A 183 -3.00 12.50 -3.06
CA GLU A 183 -2.40 11.25 -3.52
C GLU A 183 -1.03 11.51 -4.14
N PHE A 184 -0.21 10.45 -4.20
CA PHE A 184 1.09 10.47 -4.88
C PHE A 184 1.22 9.21 -5.74
N PHE A 185 1.50 9.41 -7.02
CA PHE A 185 1.76 8.36 -8.00
C PHE A 185 3.22 8.49 -8.43
N GLY A 186 4.02 7.47 -8.10
CA GLY A 186 5.41 7.40 -8.56
C GLY A 186 5.48 6.94 -10.01
N ASP A 187 6.54 7.34 -10.71
CA ASP A 187 6.81 7.03 -12.12
C ASP A 187 7.73 5.81 -12.32
N THR A 188 8.25 5.24 -11.24
CA THR A 188 9.19 4.12 -11.25
C THR A 188 8.68 2.97 -10.41
N MET A 189 8.44 1.80 -11.02
CA MET A 189 8.03 0.61 -10.28
C MET A 189 9.22 -0.03 -9.56
N VAL A 190 8.99 -0.35 -8.29
CA VAL A 190 9.95 -0.94 -7.37
C VAL A 190 9.39 -2.24 -6.82
N VAL A 191 10.11 -3.34 -7.01
CA VAL A 191 9.77 -4.64 -6.45
C VAL A 191 10.86 -5.06 -5.47
N ASN A 192 10.48 -5.32 -4.22
CA ASN A 192 11.41 -5.69 -3.13
C ASN A 192 12.64 -4.74 -3.04
N GLY A 193 12.43 -3.43 -3.26
CA GLY A 193 13.47 -2.41 -3.21
C GLY A 193 14.37 -2.30 -4.46
N ARG A 194 14.01 -2.93 -5.58
CA ARG A 194 14.71 -2.83 -6.88
C ARG A 194 13.81 -2.26 -7.95
N THR A 195 14.31 -1.36 -8.79
CA THR A 195 13.59 -0.81 -9.95
C THR A 195 13.50 -1.85 -11.06
N TRP A 196 12.29 -2.17 -11.53
CA TRP A 196 11.99 -3.14 -12.61
C TRP A 196 12.92 -4.37 -12.64
N PRO A 197 12.98 -5.18 -11.56
CA PRO A 197 13.90 -6.31 -11.51
C PRO A 197 13.44 -7.44 -12.44
N TYR A 198 14.31 -8.42 -12.62
CA TYR A 198 13.92 -9.72 -13.12
C TYR A 198 14.16 -10.80 -12.07
N LEU A 199 13.45 -11.91 -12.21
CA LEU A 199 13.65 -13.14 -11.46
C LEU A 199 13.80 -14.31 -12.43
N GLU A 200 14.88 -15.09 -12.28
CA GLU A 200 14.96 -16.38 -12.97
C GLU A 200 14.03 -17.39 -12.29
N VAL A 201 13.15 -18.01 -13.08
CA VAL A 201 12.21 -19.02 -12.64
C VAL A 201 12.44 -20.31 -13.41
N GLU A 202 12.47 -21.44 -12.72
CA GLU A 202 12.51 -22.75 -13.37
C GLU A 202 11.17 -23.08 -14.04
N GLN A 203 11.18 -23.98 -15.03
CA GLN A 203 9.95 -24.57 -15.61
C GLN A 203 9.19 -25.42 -14.58
N ARG A 204 8.48 -24.75 -13.66
CA ARG A 204 7.73 -25.35 -12.55
C ARG A 204 6.74 -24.35 -11.94
N ARG A 205 6.01 -24.77 -10.90
CA ARG A 205 5.13 -23.89 -10.13
C ARG A 205 5.90 -23.09 -9.08
N TYR A 206 5.48 -21.84 -8.91
CA TYR A 206 5.94 -20.90 -7.88
C TYR A 206 4.74 -20.37 -7.10
N ARG A 207 4.88 -20.25 -5.78
CA ARG A 207 3.95 -19.54 -4.90
C ARG A 207 4.47 -18.11 -4.74
N LEU A 208 3.74 -17.13 -5.25
CA LEU A 208 4.08 -15.72 -5.12
C LEU A 208 3.17 -15.09 -4.07
N ARG A 209 3.76 -14.43 -3.07
CA ARG A 209 3.02 -13.66 -2.06
C ARG A 209 3.10 -12.19 -2.42
N LEU A 210 2.10 -11.72 -3.15
CA LEU A 210 2.04 -10.37 -3.66
C LEU A 210 1.52 -9.42 -2.57
N LEU A 211 2.13 -8.24 -2.50
CA LEU A 211 1.67 -7.11 -1.68
C LEU A 211 1.68 -5.86 -2.55
N ASN A 212 0.56 -5.15 -2.60
CA ASN A 212 0.56 -3.76 -3.06
C ASN A 212 1.00 -2.85 -1.89
N GLY A 213 2.26 -2.42 -1.94
CA GLY A 213 2.86 -1.48 -0.99
C GLY A 213 3.05 -0.07 -1.56
N CYS A 214 2.31 0.28 -2.62
CA CYS A 214 2.23 1.64 -3.15
C CYS A 214 1.50 2.56 -2.15
N ASN A 215 1.73 3.87 -2.23
CA ASN A 215 1.04 4.82 -1.36
C ASN A 215 -0.44 5.00 -1.76
N ALA A 216 -0.72 5.08 -3.06
CA ALA A 216 -2.07 5.33 -3.59
C ALA A 216 -2.42 4.44 -4.80
N ARG A 217 -1.41 4.06 -5.59
CA ARG A 217 -1.59 3.32 -6.85
C ARG A 217 -2.26 1.97 -6.64
N PHE A 218 -3.36 1.75 -7.36
CA PHE A 218 -3.94 0.43 -7.58
C PHE A 218 -3.11 -0.33 -8.60
N LEU A 219 -3.06 -1.65 -8.47
CA LEU A 219 -2.39 -2.53 -9.42
C LEU A 219 -3.42 -3.45 -10.05
N LEU A 220 -3.54 -3.43 -11.37
CA LEU A 220 -4.27 -4.45 -12.12
C LEU A 220 -3.24 -5.32 -12.83
N LEU A 221 -2.83 -6.38 -12.16
CA LEU A 221 -1.69 -7.20 -12.57
C LEU A 221 -2.07 -8.19 -13.65
N GLU A 222 -1.25 -8.30 -14.69
CA GLU A 222 -1.40 -9.27 -15.78
C GLU A 222 -0.02 -9.81 -16.18
N MET A 223 0.10 -11.13 -16.36
CA MET A 223 1.30 -11.70 -17.00
C MET A 223 1.17 -11.57 -18.51
N ASP A 224 2.23 -11.11 -19.18
CA ASP A 224 2.28 -11.15 -20.63
C ASP A 224 2.08 -12.60 -21.16
N GLY A 225 1.38 -12.73 -22.28
CA GLY A 225 0.93 -14.04 -22.80
C GLY A 225 -0.25 -14.67 -22.06
N GLU A 226 -0.97 -13.92 -21.22
CA GLU A 226 -2.17 -14.35 -20.48
C GLU A 226 -1.92 -15.56 -19.55
N LEU A 227 -0.70 -15.70 -19.03
CA LEU A 227 -0.40 -16.74 -18.04
C LEU A 227 -1.24 -16.51 -16.77
N PRO A 228 -2.09 -17.46 -16.34
CA PRO A 228 -3.03 -17.21 -15.27
C PRO A 228 -2.35 -17.17 -13.89
N PHE A 229 -2.95 -16.38 -13.00
CA PHE A 229 -2.77 -16.51 -11.57
C PHE A 229 -3.77 -17.52 -11.02
N TYR A 230 -3.28 -18.48 -10.26
CA TYR A 230 -4.12 -19.34 -9.43
C TYR A 230 -4.11 -18.79 -8.01
N GLN A 231 -5.04 -17.89 -7.69
CA GLN A 231 -5.14 -17.31 -6.37
C GLN A 231 -5.66 -18.35 -5.37
N ILE A 232 -4.87 -18.56 -4.32
CA ILE A 232 -5.15 -19.52 -3.25
C ILE A 232 -5.44 -18.82 -1.93
N GLY A 233 -5.07 -17.56 -1.77
CA GLY A 233 -5.30 -16.78 -0.56
C GLY A 233 -5.34 -15.28 -0.80
N ALA A 234 -5.80 -14.56 0.22
CA ALA A 234 -5.86 -13.10 0.27
C ALA A 234 -5.33 -12.62 1.63
N GLU A 235 -5.88 -11.52 2.17
CA GLU A 235 -5.40 -10.80 3.36
C GLU A 235 -5.34 -11.69 4.60
N GLY A 236 -6.41 -12.48 4.82
CA GLY A 236 -6.66 -13.26 6.04
C GLY A 236 -6.37 -14.75 5.93
N GLY A 237 -5.65 -15.18 4.88
CA GLY A 237 -5.30 -16.59 4.64
C GLY A 237 -5.93 -17.16 3.37
N PHE A 238 -6.15 -18.47 3.35
CA PHE A 238 -6.65 -19.19 2.17
C PHE A 238 -8.08 -18.80 1.78
N LEU A 239 -8.34 -18.82 0.46
CA LEU A 239 -9.68 -18.74 -0.11
C LEU A 239 -10.44 -20.06 0.10
N ALA A 240 -11.76 -20.04 -0.11
CA ALA A 240 -12.58 -21.24 -0.04
C ALA A 240 -12.30 -22.25 -1.18
N ALA A 241 -11.76 -21.78 -2.30
CA ALA A 241 -11.32 -22.57 -3.44
C ALA A 241 -10.28 -21.78 -4.25
N VAL A 242 -9.50 -22.48 -5.08
CA VAL A 242 -8.57 -21.83 -6.01
C VAL A 242 -9.37 -21.00 -7.02
N ALA A 243 -8.99 -19.73 -7.19
CA ALA A 243 -9.55 -18.84 -8.19
C ALA A 243 -8.53 -18.63 -9.32
N GLU A 244 -8.87 -19.09 -10.52
CA GLU A 244 -8.07 -18.87 -11.73
C GLU A 244 -8.48 -17.55 -12.40
N GLN A 245 -7.52 -16.67 -12.65
CA GLN A 245 -7.76 -15.38 -13.30
C GLN A 245 -6.51 -14.90 -14.05
N THR A 246 -6.70 -14.22 -15.17
CA THR A 246 -5.60 -13.63 -15.96
C THR A 246 -5.25 -12.21 -15.50
N GLN A 247 -6.17 -11.55 -14.79
CA GLN A 247 -5.99 -10.23 -14.20
C GLN A 247 -6.26 -10.28 -12.70
N LEU A 248 -5.39 -9.64 -11.93
CA LEU A 248 -5.48 -9.59 -10.47
C LEU A 248 -5.41 -8.13 -10.00
N LEU A 249 -6.55 -7.63 -9.50
CA LEU A 249 -6.64 -6.29 -8.93
C LEU A 249 -6.15 -6.31 -7.47
N LEU A 250 -5.30 -5.34 -7.11
CA LEU A 250 -4.82 -5.10 -5.75
C LEU A 250 -4.86 -3.60 -5.44
N ALA A 251 -5.68 -3.20 -4.47
CA ALA A 251 -5.63 -1.90 -3.84
C ALA A 251 -4.42 -1.79 -2.87
N PRO A 252 -3.99 -0.58 -2.49
CA PRO A 252 -2.95 -0.41 -1.48
C PRO A 252 -3.24 -1.21 -0.21
N ALA A 253 -2.21 -1.87 0.32
CA ALA A 253 -2.24 -2.79 1.48
C ALA A 253 -2.89 -4.16 1.25
N GLU A 254 -3.51 -4.43 0.09
CA GLU A 254 -4.02 -5.77 -0.24
C GLU A 254 -2.88 -6.76 -0.54
N ARG A 255 -3.15 -8.03 -0.25
CA ARG A 255 -2.22 -9.13 -0.50
C ARG A 255 -2.94 -10.22 -1.27
N ALA A 256 -2.22 -10.83 -2.20
CA ALA A 256 -2.67 -12.05 -2.87
C ALA A 256 -1.62 -13.14 -2.73
N ASP A 257 -2.06 -14.32 -2.35
CA ASP A 257 -1.26 -15.54 -2.36
C ASP A 257 -1.65 -16.32 -3.60
N VAL A 258 -0.73 -16.43 -4.56
CA VAL A 258 -1.00 -16.97 -5.89
C VAL A 258 0.01 -18.05 -6.25
N ILE A 259 -0.43 -19.04 -7.02
CA ILE A 259 0.46 -19.95 -7.73
C ILE A 259 0.55 -19.49 -9.19
N VAL A 260 1.75 -19.44 -9.74
CA VAL A 260 2.01 -19.27 -11.17
C VAL A 260 2.75 -20.51 -11.67
N ASP A 261 2.24 -21.10 -12.75
CA ASP A 261 2.77 -22.35 -13.30
C ASP A 261 3.59 -22.08 -14.57
N PHE A 262 4.92 -22.18 -14.47
CA PHE A 262 5.84 -22.03 -15.60
C PHE A 262 6.20 -23.36 -16.27
N SER A 263 5.59 -24.49 -15.86
CA SER A 263 6.01 -25.84 -16.29
C SER A 263 5.97 -26.02 -17.81
N ASP A 264 4.94 -25.46 -18.46
CA ASP A 264 4.74 -25.55 -19.91
C ASP A 264 5.27 -24.32 -20.66
N VAL A 265 5.87 -23.35 -19.96
CA VAL A 265 6.47 -22.18 -20.60
C VAL A 265 7.86 -22.54 -21.13
N PRO A 266 8.18 -22.28 -22.42
CA PRO A 266 9.48 -22.64 -22.98
C PRO A 266 10.67 -21.99 -22.24
N VAL A 267 11.77 -22.73 -22.11
CA VAL A 267 13.05 -22.19 -21.61
C VAL A 267 13.50 -21.04 -22.51
N GLY A 268 13.94 -19.95 -21.89
CA GLY A 268 14.35 -18.72 -22.56
C GLY A 268 13.23 -17.73 -22.81
N THR A 269 11.98 -18.07 -22.49
CA THR A 269 10.88 -17.11 -22.51
C THR A 269 11.05 -16.08 -21.40
N GLU A 270 10.84 -14.82 -21.74
CA GLU A 270 10.75 -13.70 -20.81
C GLU A 270 9.29 -13.28 -20.68
N ILE A 271 8.76 -13.28 -19.47
CA ILE A 271 7.38 -12.88 -19.17
C ILE A 271 7.43 -11.59 -18.36
N VAL A 272 6.76 -10.54 -18.83
CA VAL A 272 6.62 -9.29 -18.08
C VAL A 272 5.35 -9.35 -17.24
N LEU A 273 5.48 -9.10 -15.94
CA LEU A 273 4.35 -8.75 -15.08
C LEU A 273 4.01 -7.28 -15.34
N ARG A 274 2.82 -7.03 -15.88
CA ARG A 274 2.34 -5.70 -16.24
C ARG A 274 1.36 -5.19 -15.20
N ASN A 275 1.28 -3.86 -15.08
CA ASN A 275 0.20 -3.16 -14.41
C ASN A 275 -0.68 -2.49 -15.47
N LEU A 276 -1.97 -2.82 -15.49
CA LEU A 276 -2.95 -2.25 -16.40
C LEU A 276 -3.81 -1.17 -15.75
N ALA A 277 -3.69 -0.94 -14.44
CA ALA A 277 -4.38 0.15 -13.77
C ALA A 277 -3.79 1.50 -14.24
N PRO A 278 -4.56 2.61 -14.20
CA PRO A 278 -4.10 3.91 -14.68
C PRO A 278 -2.98 4.50 -13.80
N ASP A 279 -2.31 5.53 -14.32
CA ASP A 279 -1.38 6.40 -13.57
C ASP A 279 -2.07 7.48 -12.72
N ASP A 280 -3.35 7.27 -12.44
CA ASP A 280 -4.29 8.21 -11.85
C ASP A 280 -5.22 7.49 -10.84
N PRO A 281 -6.07 8.20 -10.08
CA PRO A 281 -7.04 7.58 -9.19
C PRO A 281 -7.88 6.50 -9.89
N TYR A 282 -7.95 5.31 -9.30
CA TYR A 282 -8.65 4.18 -9.91
C TYR A 282 -10.17 4.24 -9.67
N GLY A 283 -10.92 4.62 -10.70
CA GLY A 283 -12.39 4.66 -10.67
C GLY A 283 -13.09 3.31 -10.91
N GLY A 284 -12.34 2.23 -11.16
CA GLY A 284 -12.87 0.96 -11.66
C GLY A 284 -13.08 0.94 -13.17
N GLY A 285 -13.51 -0.21 -13.70
CA GLY A 285 -13.81 -0.39 -15.12
C GLY A 285 -12.76 -1.20 -15.88
N THR A 286 -12.81 -1.11 -17.21
CA THR A 286 -12.00 -1.90 -18.14
C THR A 286 -10.87 -1.04 -18.75
N PRO A 287 -9.61 -1.49 -18.69
CA PRO A 287 -8.48 -0.79 -19.32
C PRO A 287 -8.70 -0.54 -20.81
N GLY A 288 -8.37 0.67 -21.28
CA GLY A 288 -8.54 1.09 -22.68
C GLY A 288 -9.99 1.38 -23.10
N VAL A 289 -10.95 1.24 -22.18
CA VAL A 289 -12.37 1.59 -22.40
C VAL A 289 -12.81 2.67 -21.43
N ASP A 290 -12.66 2.40 -20.12
CA ASP A 290 -13.12 3.30 -19.06
C ASP A 290 -11.98 4.23 -18.58
N PHE A 291 -10.72 3.84 -18.78
CA PHE A 291 -9.53 4.62 -18.44
C PHE A 291 -8.34 4.23 -19.33
N GLU A 292 -7.35 5.10 -19.42
CA GLU A 292 -6.06 4.79 -20.09
C GLU A 292 -5.19 3.94 -19.15
N PRO A 293 -4.63 2.81 -19.60
CA PRO A 293 -3.71 2.01 -18.79
C PRO A 293 -2.45 2.79 -18.42
N ALA A 294 -1.75 2.38 -17.36
CA ALA A 294 -0.44 2.90 -17.01
C ALA A 294 0.54 2.85 -18.20
N ASP A 295 1.48 3.80 -18.24
CA ASP A 295 2.47 3.91 -19.31
C ASP A 295 3.28 2.61 -19.45
N ALA A 296 3.14 1.95 -20.60
CA ALA A 296 3.76 0.68 -20.90
C ALA A 296 5.30 0.74 -20.88
N GLU A 297 5.92 1.91 -21.00
CA GLU A 297 7.37 2.08 -20.93
C GLU A 297 7.89 2.30 -19.50
N THR A 298 6.99 2.58 -18.53
CA THR A 298 7.35 2.87 -17.14
C THR A 298 6.51 2.06 -16.13
N THR A 299 5.45 2.64 -15.59
CA THR A 299 4.63 2.10 -14.50
C THR A 299 3.73 0.94 -14.92
N GLY A 300 3.52 0.76 -16.23
CA GLY A 300 2.89 -0.40 -16.84
C GLY A 300 3.75 -1.67 -16.78
N GLN A 301 5.05 -1.55 -16.46
CA GLN A 301 5.95 -2.68 -16.22
C GLN A 301 6.25 -2.80 -14.72
N VAL A 302 6.13 -4.01 -14.17
CA VAL A 302 6.39 -4.26 -12.74
C VAL A 302 7.74 -4.96 -12.57
N MET A 303 7.88 -6.13 -13.17
CA MET A 303 9.09 -6.95 -13.14
C MET A 303 9.03 -8.00 -14.26
N GLN A 304 10.14 -8.70 -14.49
CA GLN A 304 10.23 -9.77 -15.49
C GLN A 304 10.51 -11.14 -14.85
N PHE A 305 9.87 -12.20 -15.33
CA PHE A 305 10.23 -13.59 -15.04
C PHE A 305 10.97 -14.18 -16.23
N ARG A 306 12.14 -14.79 -16.00
CA ARG A 306 12.98 -15.40 -17.03
C ARG A 306 12.99 -16.90 -16.84
N VAL A 307 12.41 -17.63 -17.79
CA VAL A 307 12.21 -19.07 -17.65
C VAL A 307 13.50 -19.83 -17.97
N VAL A 308 13.99 -20.61 -17.01
CA VAL A 308 15.17 -21.48 -17.13
C VAL A 308 14.79 -22.95 -16.97
N ALA A 309 15.69 -23.85 -17.38
CA ALA A 309 15.44 -25.29 -17.24
C ALA A 309 15.30 -25.69 -15.76
N ALA A 310 14.30 -26.51 -15.46
CA ALA A 310 14.12 -27.07 -14.12
C ALA A 310 15.31 -27.94 -13.72
N THR A 311 15.75 -27.81 -12.46
CA THR A 311 16.88 -28.59 -11.93
C THR A 311 16.48 -29.87 -11.22
N GLY A 312 15.17 -30.08 -11.03
CA GLY A 312 14.60 -31.28 -10.46
C GLY A 312 13.09 -31.35 -10.70
N PRO A 313 12.43 -32.44 -10.26
CA PRO A 313 10.98 -32.54 -10.34
C PRO A 313 10.30 -31.50 -9.44
N ASP A 314 9.12 -31.05 -9.86
CA ASP A 314 8.24 -30.25 -9.03
C ASP A 314 7.21 -31.13 -8.33
N GLU A 315 7.39 -31.32 -7.02
CA GLU A 315 6.56 -32.23 -6.21
C GLU A 315 5.31 -31.56 -5.63
N SER A 316 5.10 -30.26 -5.87
CA SER A 316 3.90 -29.58 -5.37
C SER A 316 2.62 -30.09 -6.04
N THR A 317 1.47 -29.84 -5.42
CA THR A 317 0.16 -30.20 -5.97
C THR A 317 -0.26 -29.23 -7.09
N PRO A 318 -0.78 -29.70 -8.24
CA PRO A 318 -1.29 -28.82 -9.29
C PRO A 318 -2.44 -27.95 -8.76
N PRO A 319 -2.58 -26.68 -9.20
CA PRO A 319 -3.68 -25.83 -8.76
C PRO A 319 -5.07 -26.44 -8.97
N SER A 320 -5.25 -27.22 -10.05
CA SER A 320 -6.49 -27.93 -10.37
C SER A 320 -6.83 -29.08 -9.42
N GLU A 321 -5.86 -29.58 -8.66
CA GLU A 321 -6.00 -30.67 -7.69
C GLU A 321 -5.90 -30.18 -6.24
N LEU A 322 -5.63 -28.89 -6.04
CA LEU A 322 -5.40 -28.31 -4.73
C LEU A 322 -6.71 -28.20 -3.93
N VAL A 323 -6.69 -28.73 -2.71
CA VAL A 323 -7.78 -28.59 -1.75
C VAL A 323 -7.36 -27.61 -0.67
N LEU A 324 -8.02 -26.45 -0.61
CA LEU A 324 -7.73 -25.42 0.37
C LEU A 324 -8.43 -25.70 1.72
N PRO A 325 -7.90 -25.18 2.84
CA PRO A 325 -8.57 -25.25 4.13
C PRO A 325 -9.98 -24.65 4.08
N ALA A 326 -10.92 -25.26 4.79
CA ALA A 326 -12.30 -24.79 4.82
C ALA A 326 -12.41 -23.45 5.55
N VAL A 327 -13.02 -22.45 4.90
CA VAL A 327 -13.33 -21.16 5.53
C VAL A 327 -14.67 -21.27 6.26
N ALA A 328 -14.68 -20.96 7.56
CA ALA A 328 -15.90 -20.96 8.35
C ALA A 328 -16.88 -19.91 7.82
N ALA A 329 -18.11 -20.32 7.52
CA ALA A 329 -19.16 -19.40 7.12
C ALA A 329 -19.49 -18.44 8.26
N LEU A 330 -19.51 -17.14 7.97
CA LEU A 330 -20.00 -16.14 8.92
C LEU A 330 -21.50 -16.34 9.14
N GLY A 331 -21.94 -16.18 10.39
CA GLY A 331 -23.37 -16.24 10.76
C GLY A 331 -24.15 -15.02 10.27
N THR A 332 -25.46 -14.97 10.54
CA THR A 332 -26.27 -13.79 10.26
C THR A 332 -25.73 -12.58 11.02
N PRO A 333 -25.51 -11.43 10.35
CA PRO A 333 -24.99 -10.25 11.02
C PRO A 333 -25.95 -9.78 12.10
N ALA A 334 -25.43 -9.55 13.31
CA ALA A 334 -26.21 -9.01 14.42
C ALA A 334 -26.42 -7.49 14.30
N VAL A 335 -25.48 -6.79 13.66
CA VAL A 335 -25.49 -5.34 13.45
C VAL A 335 -24.99 -5.05 12.04
N MET A 336 -25.73 -4.21 11.31
CA MET A 336 -25.30 -3.69 10.01
C MET A 336 -24.95 -2.21 10.16
N ARG A 337 -23.79 -1.81 9.64
CA ARG A 337 -23.34 -0.42 9.58
C ARG A 337 -23.17 -0.03 8.12
N ARG A 338 -23.49 1.22 7.79
CA ARG A 338 -23.15 1.83 6.50
C ARG A 338 -21.96 2.74 6.74
N LEU A 339 -20.88 2.55 5.99
CA LEU A 339 -19.68 3.36 6.10
C LEU A 339 -19.61 4.31 4.90
N ALA A 340 -19.10 5.51 5.14
CA ALA A 340 -18.75 6.45 4.08
C ALA A 340 -17.34 6.98 4.32
N LEU A 341 -16.57 7.07 3.24
CA LEU A 341 -15.36 7.88 3.16
C LEU A 341 -15.74 9.15 2.39
N ILE A 342 -15.64 10.31 3.03
CA ILE A 342 -16.06 11.60 2.47
C ILE A 342 -14.88 12.55 2.51
N GLU A 343 -14.51 13.08 1.35
CA GLU A 343 -13.58 14.18 1.27
C GLU A 343 -14.33 15.52 1.39
N GLU A 344 -13.79 16.42 2.22
CA GLU A 344 -14.31 17.78 2.32
C GLU A 344 -13.43 18.78 1.58
N PHE A 345 -14.10 19.64 0.82
CA PHE A 345 -13.52 20.82 0.21
C PHE A 345 -13.49 21.98 1.20
N SER A 346 -12.56 22.88 0.97
CA SER A 346 -12.37 24.12 1.71
C SER A 346 -13.68 24.89 1.89
N ARG A 347 -13.90 25.34 3.13
CA ARG A 347 -15.03 26.18 3.49
C ARG A 347 -14.68 27.66 3.37
N THR A 348 -13.39 27.99 3.28
CA THR A 348 -12.88 29.37 3.30
C THR A 348 -12.30 29.82 1.96
N VAL A 349 -11.78 28.90 1.15
CA VAL A 349 -11.10 29.16 -0.13
C VAL A 349 -11.96 28.66 -1.28
N ARG A 350 -12.17 29.53 -2.26
CA ARG A 350 -12.83 29.20 -3.54
C ARG A 350 -11.96 29.68 -4.69
N VAL A 351 -11.96 28.90 -5.76
CA VAL A 351 -11.10 29.14 -6.92
C VAL A 351 -11.91 29.15 -8.20
N ALA A 352 -11.49 29.98 -9.15
CA ALA A 352 -11.99 29.97 -10.51
C ALA A 352 -10.83 29.64 -11.44
N ARG A 353 -10.97 28.55 -12.21
CA ARG A 353 -10.03 28.18 -13.27
C ARG A 353 -10.29 29.08 -14.49
N ASP A 354 -9.25 29.43 -15.23
CA ASP A 354 -9.41 30.14 -16.51
C ASP A 354 -9.73 29.09 -17.58
N ASP A 355 -10.92 29.17 -18.18
CA ASP A 355 -11.42 28.16 -19.13
C ASP A 355 -10.75 28.28 -20.51
N ASP A 356 -10.00 29.36 -20.76
CA ASP A 356 -9.35 29.65 -22.05
C ASP A 356 -7.90 29.09 -22.15
N GLU A 357 -7.33 28.57 -21.05
CA GLU A 357 -5.95 28.04 -21.01
C GLU A 357 -5.91 26.63 -20.41
N GLU A 358 -5.78 25.63 -21.30
CA GLU A 358 -5.58 24.23 -20.93
C GLU A 358 -4.25 24.08 -20.16
N PHE A 359 -4.38 23.70 -18.88
CA PHE A 359 -3.36 23.07 -18.01
C PHE A 359 -2.23 23.89 -17.36
N ILE A 360 -2.12 25.21 -17.56
CA ILE A 360 -1.06 26.00 -16.90
C ILE A 360 -1.60 27.35 -16.38
N VAL A 361 -2.54 27.34 -15.43
CA VAL A 361 -2.96 28.60 -14.79
C VAL A 361 -2.81 28.52 -13.29
N PRO A 362 -2.11 29.49 -12.66
CA PRO A 362 -2.14 29.74 -11.23
C PRO A 362 -3.58 29.73 -10.69
N ILE A 363 -3.91 28.74 -9.87
CA ILE A 363 -5.18 28.69 -9.18
C ILE A 363 -5.22 29.88 -8.20
N ARG A 364 -6.15 30.81 -8.43
CA ARG A 364 -6.32 32.04 -7.64
C ARG A 364 -7.57 31.97 -6.77
N GLU A 365 -7.43 32.44 -5.54
CA GLU A 365 -8.58 32.66 -4.67
C GLU A 365 -9.50 33.79 -5.20
N VAL A 366 -10.82 33.65 -5.01
CA VAL A 366 -11.80 34.66 -5.42
C VAL A 366 -12.72 35.13 -4.28
N GLU A 367 -13.05 36.43 -4.28
CA GLU A 367 -13.97 37.02 -3.30
C GLU A 367 -15.43 36.62 -3.59
N GLY A 368 -15.97 35.65 -2.82
CA GLY A 368 -17.38 35.41 -2.42
C GLY A 368 -18.56 35.62 -3.39
N ARG A 369 -18.35 35.98 -4.67
CA ARG A 369 -19.37 36.52 -5.59
C ARG A 369 -19.20 36.08 -7.05
N LYS A 370 -18.13 35.36 -7.38
CA LYS A 370 -17.96 34.78 -8.72
C LYS A 370 -18.83 33.52 -8.84
N ARG A 371 -19.77 33.53 -9.79
CA ARG A 371 -20.82 32.49 -9.95
C ARG A 371 -20.26 31.14 -10.41
N ASP A 372 -19.07 31.16 -10.96
CA ASP A 372 -18.30 30.07 -11.58
C ASP A 372 -17.24 29.47 -10.64
N ALA A 373 -17.03 30.05 -9.45
CA ALA A 373 -16.00 29.60 -8.55
C ALA A 373 -16.41 28.40 -7.68
N VAL A 374 -15.56 27.38 -7.65
CA VAL A 374 -15.75 26.14 -6.90
C VAL A 374 -14.94 26.14 -5.60
N PRO A 375 -15.39 25.45 -4.54
CA PRO A 375 -14.57 25.19 -3.36
C PRO A 375 -13.24 24.52 -3.73
N PHE A 376 -12.12 24.97 -3.14
CA PHE A 376 -10.81 24.35 -3.34
C PHE A 376 -10.68 23.08 -2.47
N GLY A 377 -9.98 22.04 -2.89
CA GLY A 377 -9.86 20.84 -2.06
C GLY A 377 -9.20 19.64 -2.74
N PRO A 378 -9.20 18.47 -2.09
CA PRO A 378 -9.72 18.25 -0.73
C PRO A 378 -8.84 18.89 0.35
N THR A 379 -9.42 19.09 1.54
CA THR A 379 -8.78 19.67 2.75
C THR A 379 -8.74 18.70 3.92
N GLU A 380 -9.69 17.76 3.98
CA GLU A 380 -9.75 16.68 4.96
C GLU A 380 -10.55 15.50 4.38
N ALA A 381 -10.39 14.31 4.96
CA ALA A 381 -11.16 13.12 4.64
C ALA A 381 -11.70 12.48 5.92
N HIS A 382 -12.98 12.10 5.91
CA HIS A 382 -13.67 11.51 7.04
C HIS A 382 -14.12 10.10 6.71
N LEU A 383 -13.72 9.12 7.53
CA LEU A 383 -14.30 7.78 7.53
C LEU A 383 -15.27 7.66 8.71
N GLY A 384 -16.53 7.34 8.44
CA GLY A 384 -17.55 7.30 9.48
C GLY A 384 -18.71 6.35 9.19
N VAL A 385 -19.54 6.14 10.21
CA VAL A 385 -20.81 5.42 10.08
C VAL A 385 -21.91 6.42 9.71
N ILE A 386 -22.64 6.15 8.63
CA ILE A 386 -23.81 6.94 8.24
C ILE A 386 -24.92 6.70 9.28
N ALA A 387 -25.35 7.76 9.97
CA ALA A 387 -26.42 7.69 10.96
C ALA A 387 -27.79 7.89 10.27
N GLY A 388 -28.57 6.81 10.15
CA GLY A 388 -29.93 6.84 9.57
C GLY A 388 -30.01 6.33 8.13
N ASP A 389 -31.17 6.53 7.50
CA ASP A 389 -31.55 6.05 6.17
C ASP A 389 -31.23 7.02 5.01
N GLY A 390 -30.31 7.97 5.22
CA GLY A 390 -29.80 8.88 4.20
C GLY A 390 -28.34 9.21 4.41
#